data_AF-A0A4U3EAW2-F1
#
_entry.id   AF-A0A4U3EAW2-F1
#
_cell.length_a   1.000
_cell.length_b   1.000
_cell.length_c   1.000
_cell.angle_alpha   90.00
_cell.angle_beta   90.00
_cell.angle_gamma   90.00
#
_symmetry.space_group_name_H-M   'P 1'
#
loop_
_entity.id
_entity.type
_entity.pdbx_description
1 polymer ?
#
loop_
_entity_poly.entity_id
_entity_poly.type
_entity_poly.pdbx_seq_one_letter_code
_entity_poly.pdbx_strand_id
1 'polypeptide(L)'
;HYKVATFMAWLDLLIARGDAAYRQLERDTLNEAKMWYVQALDVLGDEPYLTQASAWASPRLTDAADNTTTKSVQQALLGVRQQVASGELRTANSLTDLFLPQQNEKLAGYWQTLAQRLYNLRHNLSIDGSPLSLSIYAAPADPAALLSAAVNASSGGANLPAAVMPLYRFPVILESARGMVSQLTQFGGTLLSITERQDAEALSELLQTQGSELVLQSIALQNSVLSEIDADKTALEAARSGAQSRLDSYTTLYDEDINTGEKQAMNLYLSSSVISASSTALHMAGAALDMMPNIYGLAVGGARYGALLNAGAIGMQIGGDSTRIAADRLSQSESYRRRRQEWEIQRNNAQSEVNQIDAQLASLAVRREGAVLQKTHLETQQSQTQAQMTFLQNKFTSKALYNWLRGKLAAIYYQFYDLAVS
;
A
#
# COMPACT_ATOMS: atom_id res chain seq x y z
N HIS A 1 -15.94 28.26 -31.97
CA HIS A 1 -16.07 26.97 -31.25
C HIS A 1 -15.76 25.75 -32.13
N TYR A 2 -16.42 25.53 -33.28
CA TYR A 2 -16.12 24.34 -34.12
C TYR A 2 -14.64 24.18 -34.50
N LYS A 3 -13.95 25.26 -34.89
CA LYS A 3 -12.49 25.21 -35.16
C LYS A 3 -11.68 24.69 -33.97
N VAL A 4 -12.00 25.15 -32.76
CA VAL A 4 -11.32 24.74 -31.51
C VAL A 4 -11.66 23.28 -31.19
N ALA A 5 -12.90 22.84 -31.42
CA ALA A 5 -13.28 21.44 -31.23
C ALA A 5 -12.53 20.50 -32.20
N THR A 6 -12.42 20.86 -33.48
CA THR A 6 -11.62 20.11 -34.46
C THR A 6 -10.14 20.08 -34.08
N PHE A 7 -9.61 21.22 -33.61
CA PHE A 7 -8.24 21.31 -33.13
C PHE A 7 -7.98 20.40 -31.93
N MET A 8 -8.86 20.41 -30.92
CA MET A 8 -8.77 19.50 -29.77
C MET A 8 -8.86 18.02 -30.17
N ALA A 9 -9.77 17.67 -31.08
CA ALA A 9 -9.89 16.30 -31.59
C ALA A 9 -8.63 15.85 -32.33
N TRP A 10 -7.93 16.77 -33.01
CA TRP A 10 -6.66 16.48 -33.63
C TRP A 10 -5.54 16.26 -32.60
N LEU A 11 -5.48 17.05 -31.53
CA LEU A 11 -4.56 16.81 -30.40
C LEU A 11 -4.83 15.45 -29.73
N ASP A 12 -6.10 15.12 -29.50
CA ASP A 12 -6.50 13.81 -28.96
C ASP A 12 -5.96 12.66 -29.84
N LEU A 13 -6.03 12.80 -31.18
CA LEU A 13 -5.49 11.82 -32.12
C LEU A 13 -3.96 11.71 -32.04
N LEU A 14 -3.24 12.83 -31.98
CA LEU A 14 -1.78 12.84 -31.90
C LEU A 14 -1.29 12.21 -30.59
N ILE A 15 -1.92 12.57 -29.48
CA ILE A 15 -1.62 12.00 -28.15
C ILE A 15 -1.94 10.49 -28.16
N ALA A 16 -3.07 10.07 -28.70
CA ALA A 16 -3.42 8.64 -28.75
C ALA A 16 -2.43 7.82 -29.60
N ARG A 17 -1.92 8.37 -30.71
CA ARG A 17 -0.87 7.72 -31.51
C ARG A 17 0.45 7.64 -30.75
N GLY A 18 0.85 8.72 -30.08
CA GLY A 18 2.02 8.73 -29.21
C GLY A 18 1.90 7.68 -28.09
N ASP A 19 0.75 7.64 -27.41
CA ASP A 19 0.46 6.71 -26.32
C ASP A 19 0.41 5.24 -26.80
N ALA A 20 -0.05 4.97 -28.02
CA ALA A 20 -0.03 3.63 -28.61
C ALA A 20 1.40 3.16 -28.92
N ALA A 21 2.22 4.03 -29.54
CA ALA A 21 3.62 3.75 -29.83
C ALA A 21 4.48 3.62 -28.55
N TYR A 22 4.19 4.44 -27.52
CA TYR A 22 4.89 4.39 -26.23
C TYR A 22 4.66 3.03 -25.54
N ARG A 23 3.42 2.52 -25.54
CA ARG A 23 3.11 1.23 -24.89
C ARG A 23 3.82 0.01 -25.51
N GLN A 24 4.38 0.12 -26.71
CA GLN A 24 5.17 -0.96 -27.32
C GLN A 24 6.56 -1.11 -26.68
N LEU A 25 7.09 -0.04 -26.05
CA LEU A 25 8.35 -0.04 -25.29
C LEU A 25 9.60 -0.51 -26.08
N GLU A 26 9.57 -0.44 -27.40
CA GLU A 26 10.75 -0.66 -28.25
C GLU A 26 11.46 0.67 -28.52
N ARG A 27 12.79 0.65 -28.70
CA ARG A 27 13.57 1.88 -28.89
C ARG A 27 13.03 2.75 -30.04
N ASP A 28 12.67 2.12 -31.15
CA ASP A 28 12.23 2.84 -32.35
C ASP A 28 10.80 3.36 -32.18
N THR A 29 9.93 2.64 -31.46
CA THR A 29 8.56 3.06 -31.15
C THR A 29 8.52 4.17 -30.08
N LEU A 30 9.50 4.21 -29.17
CA LEU A 30 9.68 5.34 -28.24
C LEU A 30 10.12 6.61 -28.97
N ASN A 31 10.92 6.48 -30.04
CA ASN A 31 11.25 7.62 -30.90
C ASN A 31 10.01 8.09 -31.69
N GLU A 32 9.19 7.16 -32.20
CA GLU A 32 7.91 7.48 -32.82
C GLU A 32 6.97 8.20 -31.85
N ALA A 33 6.83 7.70 -30.62
CA ALA A 33 6.02 8.33 -29.59
C ALA A 33 6.47 9.77 -29.31
N LYS A 34 7.79 9.98 -29.18
CA LYS A 34 8.38 11.31 -29.02
C LYS A 34 8.01 12.24 -30.17
N MET A 35 8.06 11.75 -31.41
CA MET A 35 7.69 12.53 -32.60
C MET A 35 6.23 12.99 -32.53
N TRP A 36 5.29 12.09 -32.19
CA TRP A 36 3.87 12.44 -32.06
C TRP A 36 3.61 13.48 -30.98
N TYR A 37 4.27 13.38 -29.81
CA TYR A 37 4.11 14.37 -28.74
C TYR A 37 4.74 15.72 -29.07
N VAL A 38 5.92 15.73 -29.71
CA VAL A 38 6.53 16.99 -30.16
C VAL A 38 5.67 17.66 -31.22
N GLN A 39 5.09 16.90 -32.15
CA GLN A 39 4.13 17.43 -33.12
C GLN A 39 2.90 18.03 -32.42
N ALA A 40 2.36 17.37 -31.41
CA ALA A 40 1.21 17.91 -30.66
C ALA A 40 1.56 19.21 -29.91
N LEU A 41 2.76 19.31 -29.32
CA LEU A 41 3.22 20.53 -28.66
C LEU A 41 3.44 21.67 -29.67
N ASP A 42 4.05 21.40 -30.82
CA ASP A 42 4.32 22.41 -31.86
C ASP A 42 3.03 23.07 -32.36
N VAL A 43 1.97 22.28 -32.56
CA VAL A 43 0.67 22.81 -32.96
C VAL A 43 -0.02 23.56 -31.81
N LEU A 44 0.19 23.13 -30.56
CA LEU A 44 -0.41 23.76 -29.39
C LEU A 44 0.26 25.11 -29.03
N GLY A 45 1.54 25.30 -29.38
CA GLY A 45 2.31 26.54 -29.18
C GLY A 45 3.15 26.59 -27.90
N ASP A 46 3.17 27.74 -27.23
CA ASP A 46 3.75 27.86 -25.89
C ASP A 46 2.63 27.86 -24.84
N GLU A 47 2.89 27.29 -23.67
CA GLU A 47 1.93 27.33 -22.57
C GLU A 47 1.72 28.79 -22.12
N PRO A 48 0.46 29.29 -22.09
CA PRO A 48 0.20 30.67 -21.74
C PRO A 48 0.49 30.93 -20.27
N TYR A 49 1.56 31.69 -20.01
CA TYR A 49 1.93 32.10 -18.65
C TYR A 49 0.89 33.04 -18.04
N LEU A 50 0.19 32.58 -17.00
CA LEU A 50 -0.76 33.38 -16.23
C LEU A 50 0.00 34.17 -15.14
N THR A 51 -0.04 35.50 -15.22
CA THR A 51 0.52 36.37 -14.19
C THR A 51 -0.34 36.32 -12.92
N GLN A 52 0.28 36.02 -11.77
CA GLN A 52 -0.40 36.04 -10.47
C GLN A 52 -0.83 37.45 -10.02
N ALA A 53 -0.26 38.50 -10.61
CA ALA A 53 -0.70 39.88 -10.42
C ALA A 53 -1.99 40.14 -11.20
N SER A 54 -3.11 39.56 -10.75
CA SER A 54 -4.43 39.94 -11.23
C SER A 54 -4.90 41.20 -10.51
N ALA A 55 -5.64 42.07 -11.20
CA ALA A 55 -6.26 43.27 -10.62
C ALA A 55 -7.46 42.93 -9.71
N TRP A 56 -7.46 41.78 -9.04
CA TRP A 56 -8.55 41.30 -8.22
C TRP A 56 -8.50 41.93 -6.82
N ALA A 57 -9.41 42.86 -6.55
CA ALA A 57 -9.44 43.67 -5.32
C ALA A 57 -9.94 42.92 -4.07
N SER A 58 -10.29 41.63 -4.19
CA SER A 58 -10.90 40.82 -3.13
C SER A 58 -12.17 41.48 -2.52
N PRO A 59 -13.20 41.74 -3.33
CA PRO A 59 -14.42 42.43 -2.90
C PRO A 59 -15.22 41.63 -1.85
N ARG A 60 -16.06 42.33 -1.08
CA ARG A 60 -17.06 41.66 -0.22
C ARG A 60 -18.12 41.01 -1.10
N LEU A 61 -18.73 39.93 -0.60
CA LEU A 61 -19.79 39.21 -1.33
C LEU A 61 -20.98 40.13 -1.68
N THR A 62 -21.29 41.10 -0.81
CA THR A 62 -22.35 42.09 -1.05
C THR A 62 -22.07 42.98 -2.25
N ASP A 63 -20.80 43.30 -2.47
CA ASP A 63 -20.36 44.26 -3.48
C ASP A 63 -20.19 43.56 -4.84
N ALA A 64 -19.66 42.33 -4.82
CA ALA A 64 -19.57 41.46 -6.00
C ALA A 64 -20.95 40.99 -6.52
N ALA A 65 -21.94 40.86 -5.64
CA ALA A 65 -23.31 40.43 -5.99
C ALA A 65 -24.27 41.61 -6.25
N ASP A 66 -23.78 42.86 -6.36
CA ASP A 66 -24.63 44.02 -6.53
C ASP A 66 -25.36 44.01 -7.90
N ASN A 67 -26.68 44.25 -7.84
CA ASN A 67 -27.54 44.36 -9.01
C ASN A 67 -27.21 45.59 -9.85
N THR A 68 -26.66 46.66 -9.25
CA THR A 68 -26.27 47.86 -10.01
C THR A 68 -25.07 47.58 -10.90
N THR A 69 -24.07 46.84 -10.39
CA THR A 69 -22.90 46.35 -11.14
C THR A 69 -23.32 45.43 -12.29
N THR A 70 -24.29 44.54 -12.07
CA THR A 70 -24.80 43.67 -13.16
C THR A 70 -25.47 44.47 -14.29
N LYS A 71 -26.31 45.46 -13.94
CA LYS A 71 -27.00 46.30 -14.93
C LYS A 71 -26.04 47.19 -15.72
N SER A 72 -25.03 47.75 -15.06
CA SER A 72 -24.03 48.61 -15.71
C SER A 72 -23.20 47.81 -16.72
N VAL A 73 -22.80 46.58 -16.40
CA VAL A 73 -22.10 45.68 -17.34
C VAL A 73 -22.95 45.35 -18.56
N GLN A 74 -24.23 45.02 -18.37
CA GLN A 74 -25.13 44.73 -19.49
C GLN A 74 -25.33 45.93 -20.41
N GLN A 75 -25.48 47.14 -19.84
CA GLN A 75 -25.55 48.38 -20.62
C GLN A 75 -24.25 48.67 -21.37
N ALA A 76 -23.09 48.46 -20.72
CA ALA A 76 -21.79 48.60 -21.36
C ALA A 76 -21.62 47.62 -22.53
N LEU A 77 -22.01 46.35 -22.37
CA LEU A 77 -21.99 45.34 -23.44
C LEU A 77 -22.89 45.74 -24.62
N LEU A 78 -24.08 46.31 -24.36
CA LEU A 78 -24.98 46.81 -25.40
C LEU A 78 -24.40 48.03 -26.12
N GLY A 79 -23.76 48.95 -25.40
CA GLY A 79 -23.07 50.11 -25.98
C GLY A 79 -21.90 49.72 -26.88
N VAL A 80 -21.09 48.73 -26.46
CA VAL A 80 -20.02 48.13 -27.29
C VAL A 80 -20.63 47.47 -28.54
N ARG A 81 -21.71 46.69 -28.38
CA ARG A 81 -22.38 46.00 -29.50
C ARG A 81 -22.95 46.97 -30.54
N GLN A 82 -23.52 48.09 -30.09
CA GLN A 82 -24.09 49.12 -30.95
C GLN A 82 -23.03 50.07 -31.53
N GLN A 83 -21.75 49.89 -31.18
CA GLN A 83 -20.63 50.75 -31.60
C GLN A 83 -20.80 52.23 -31.22
N VAL A 84 -21.60 52.51 -30.19
CA VAL A 84 -21.85 53.88 -29.67
C VAL A 84 -20.81 54.26 -28.61
N ALA A 85 -19.97 53.31 -28.19
CA ALA A 85 -18.94 53.52 -27.19
C ALA A 85 -17.77 54.37 -27.73
N SER A 86 -17.87 55.69 -27.61
CA SER A 86 -16.76 56.62 -27.76
C SER A 86 -15.96 56.71 -26.45
N GLY A 87 -14.83 56.00 -26.39
CA GLY A 87 -13.57 56.47 -25.79
C GLY A 87 -13.50 57.16 -24.40
N GLU A 88 -14.49 57.13 -23.52
CA GLU A 88 -14.31 57.60 -22.14
C GLU A 88 -13.70 56.50 -21.27
N LEU A 89 -12.37 56.52 -21.13
CA LEU A 89 -11.55 55.75 -20.19
C LEU A 89 -11.76 56.21 -18.72
N ARG A 90 -13.01 56.43 -18.31
CA ARG A 90 -13.35 56.82 -16.93
C ARG A 90 -14.48 55.96 -16.37
N THR A 91 -14.10 54.81 -15.83
CA THR A 91 -14.45 54.34 -14.47
C THR A 91 -13.57 53.14 -14.13
N ALA A 92 -12.31 53.40 -13.73
CA ALA A 92 -11.38 52.34 -13.33
C ALA A 92 -11.85 51.48 -12.14
N ASN A 93 -12.95 51.87 -11.46
CA ASN A 93 -13.42 51.27 -10.23
C ASN A 93 -14.72 50.46 -10.34
N SER A 94 -15.42 50.46 -11.49
CA SER A 94 -16.75 49.82 -11.62
C SER A 94 -16.71 48.44 -12.27
N LEU A 95 -15.54 47.97 -12.70
CA LEU A 95 -15.34 46.65 -13.32
C LEU A 95 -14.34 45.79 -12.51
N THR A 96 -13.87 46.28 -11.36
CA THR A 96 -12.88 45.64 -10.49
C THR A 96 -13.44 44.44 -9.73
N ASP A 97 -14.77 44.41 -9.54
CA ASP A 97 -15.48 43.38 -8.75
C ASP A 97 -16.04 42.23 -9.62
N LEU A 98 -15.69 42.19 -10.91
CA LEU A 98 -16.15 41.17 -11.85
C LEU A 98 -15.19 39.98 -11.90
N PHE A 99 -15.78 38.79 -11.96
CA PHE A 99 -15.01 37.57 -12.21
C PHE A 99 -14.23 37.67 -13.53
N LEU A 100 -12.94 37.31 -13.46
CA LEU A 100 -12.06 37.28 -14.62
C LEU A 100 -12.32 36.02 -15.46
N PRO A 101 -12.11 36.08 -16.79
CA PRO A 101 -12.16 34.89 -17.64
C PRO A 101 -11.11 33.85 -17.20
N GLN A 102 -11.51 32.59 -17.18
CA GLN A 102 -10.60 31.46 -16.94
C GLN A 102 -10.13 30.86 -18.28
N GLN A 103 -8.92 30.31 -18.29
CA GLN A 103 -8.47 29.47 -19.40
C GLN A 103 -9.30 28.18 -19.48
N ASN A 104 -9.35 27.59 -20.68
CA ASN A 104 -9.99 26.30 -20.85
C ASN A 104 -9.14 25.19 -20.21
N GLU A 105 -9.65 24.58 -19.14
CA GLU A 105 -8.98 23.51 -18.39
C GLU A 105 -8.60 22.32 -19.28
N LYS A 106 -9.40 21.99 -20.30
CA LYS A 106 -9.07 20.91 -21.24
C LYS A 106 -7.81 21.22 -22.05
N LEU A 107 -7.64 22.49 -22.49
CA LEU A 107 -6.43 22.89 -23.22
C LEU A 107 -5.20 22.90 -22.31
N ALA A 108 -5.34 23.40 -21.08
CA ALA A 108 -4.27 23.33 -20.09
C ALA A 108 -3.88 21.87 -19.78
N GLY A 109 -4.85 20.96 -19.72
CA GLY A 109 -4.59 19.53 -19.53
C GLY A 109 -3.77 18.87 -20.64
N TYR A 110 -3.87 19.35 -21.89
CA TYR A 110 -3.00 18.86 -22.98
C TYR A 110 -1.54 19.26 -22.76
N TRP A 111 -1.26 20.49 -22.33
CA TRP A 111 0.10 20.92 -21.99
C TRP A 111 0.71 20.03 -20.91
N GLN A 112 -0.03 19.83 -19.81
CA GLN A 112 0.41 19.00 -18.70
C GLN A 112 0.67 17.54 -19.12
N THR A 113 -0.24 16.96 -19.90
CA THR A 113 -0.11 15.57 -20.36
C THR A 113 1.10 15.43 -21.28
N LEU A 114 1.26 16.30 -22.28
CA LEU A 114 2.39 16.24 -23.21
C LEU A 114 3.72 16.50 -22.52
N ALA A 115 3.78 17.44 -21.58
CA ALA A 115 4.96 17.70 -20.76
C ALA A 115 5.34 16.46 -19.93
N GLN A 116 4.36 15.80 -19.30
CA GLN A 116 4.57 14.55 -18.55
C GLN A 116 5.06 13.42 -19.46
N ARG A 117 4.44 13.21 -20.63
CA ARG A 117 4.84 12.16 -21.59
C ARG A 117 6.26 12.38 -22.09
N LEU A 118 6.61 13.61 -22.46
CA LEU A 118 7.98 13.92 -22.87
C LEU A 118 8.98 13.80 -21.73
N TYR A 119 8.61 14.18 -20.51
CA TYR A 119 9.44 13.97 -19.34
C TYR A 119 9.75 12.48 -19.16
N ASN A 120 8.73 11.62 -19.18
CA ASN A 120 8.91 10.17 -19.05
C ASN A 120 9.82 9.60 -20.14
N LEU A 121 9.65 10.02 -21.40
CA LEU A 121 10.49 9.61 -22.53
C LEU A 121 11.95 10.08 -22.43
N ARG A 122 12.20 11.18 -21.73
CA ARG A 122 13.56 11.71 -21.51
C ARG A 122 14.28 10.98 -20.37
N HIS A 123 13.56 10.37 -19.44
CA HIS A 123 14.10 9.76 -18.22
C HIS A 123 14.02 8.23 -18.19
N ASN A 124 13.75 7.58 -19.33
CA ASN A 124 13.62 6.12 -19.43
C ASN A 124 12.52 5.56 -18.49
N LEU A 125 11.39 6.26 -18.43
CA LEU A 125 10.21 5.85 -17.67
C LEU A 125 9.15 5.26 -18.60
N SER A 126 8.23 4.45 -18.06
CA SER A 126 7.04 3.99 -18.74
C SER A 126 6.02 5.13 -18.90
N ILE A 127 4.93 4.86 -19.62
CA ILE A 127 3.82 5.82 -19.76
C ILE A 127 3.23 6.23 -18.40
N ASP A 128 3.26 5.33 -17.41
CA ASP A 128 2.77 5.55 -16.05
C ASP A 128 3.80 6.24 -15.13
N GLY A 129 5.04 6.43 -15.59
CA GLY A 129 6.13 7.04 -14.82
C GLY A 129 7.03 6.06 -14.06
N SER A 130 6.81 4.75 -14.20
CA SER A 130 7.67 3.72 -13.58
C SER A 130 9.00 3.58 -14.32
N PRO A 131 10.15 3.42 -13.65
CA PRO A 131 11.44 3.27 -14.32
C PRO A 131 11.50 1.97 -15.13
N LEU A 132 11.99 2.05 -16.37
CA LEU A 132 12.23 0.86 -17.22
C LEU A 132 13.57 0.18 -16.91
N SER A 133 14.53 0.94 -16.36
CA SER A 133 15.78 0.38 -15.84
C SER A 133 15.57 -0.19 -14.44
N LEU A 134 16.12 -1.38 -14.20
CA LEU A 134 16.21 -1.93 -12.85
C LEU A 134 17.18 -1.07 -12.03
N SER A 135 16.79 -0.76 -10.79
CA SER A 135 17.66 -0.09 -9.83
C SER A 135 18.87 -0.97 -9.52
N ILE A 136 20.05 -0.38 -9.43
CA ILE A 136 21.26 -1.09 -9.02
C ILE A 136 21.12 -1.42 -7.53
N TYR A 137 21.07 -2.71 -7.19
CA TYR A 137 21.12 -3.17 -5.81
C TYR A 137 22.59 -3.27 -5.39
N ALA A 138 23.01 -2.46 -4.43
CA ALA A 138 24.34 -2.57 -3.84
C ALA A 138 24.38 -3.78 -2.90
N ALA A 139 25.41 -4.61 -3.05
CA ALA A 139 25.69 -5.64 -2.07
C ALA A 139 26.02 -4.99 -0.71
N PRO A 140 25.46 -5.47 0.41
CA PRO A 140 25.86 -4.99 1.72
C PRO A 140 27.35 -5.25 1.94
N ALA A 141 28.02 -4.38 2.69
CA ALA A 141 29.42 -4.58 3.04
C ALA A 141 29.59 -5.81 3.93
N ASP A 142 30.70 -6.55 3.74
CA ASP A 142 31.03 -7.67 4.59
C ASP A 142 31.25 -7.22 6.04
N PRO A 143 30.75 -7.97 7.05
CA PRO A 143 30.95 -7.61 8.45
C PRO A 143 32.46 -7.66 8.78
N ALA A 144 32.99 -6.57 9.33
CA ALA A 144 34.40 -6.49 9.67
C ALA A 144 34.79 -7.48 10.78
N ALA A 145 35.95 -8.13 10.63
CA ALA A 145 36.50 -8.98 11.67
C ALA A 145 36.97 -8.13 12.88
N LEU A 146 36.54 -8.50 14.08
CA LEU A 146 37.00 -7.86 15.32
C LEU A 146 38.43 -8.34 15.63
N LEU A 147 39.38 -7.40 15.79
CA LEU A 147 40.77 -7.69 16.17
C LEU A 147 41.05 -7.10 17.56
N SER A 148 41.48 -7.96 18.49
CA SER A 148 41.89 -7.55 19.84
C SER A 148 43.39 -7.85 20.03
N ALA A 149 44.16 -6.86 20.50
CA ALA A 149 45.59 -7.02 20.73
C ALA A 149 45.87 -7.56 22.15
N ALA A 150 46.64 -8.64 22.26
CA ALA A 150 47.20 -9.11 23.52
C ALA A 150 48.67 -8.65 23.61
N VAL A 151 48.94 -7.68 24.47
CA VAL A 151 50.31 -7.14 24.67
C VAL A 151 50.93 -7.77 25.91
N ASN A 152 52.14 -8.31 25.77
CA ASN A 152 52.88 -8.87 26.90
C ASN A 152 53.46 -7.73 27.76
N ALA A 153 53.20 -7.77 29.06
CA ALA A 153 53.84 -6.87 30.02
C ALA A 153 55.25 -7.39 30.35
N SER A 154 56.26 -6.51 30.26
CA SER A 154 57.63 -6.80 30.70
C SER A 154 58.00 -5.88 31.87
N SER A 155 58.26 -6.46 33.04
CA SER A 155 58.95 -5.81 34.14
C SER A 155 60.35 -6.41 34.29
N GLY A 156 61.38 -5.58 34.45
CA GLY A 156 62.75 -6.05 34.67
C GLY A 156 62.90 -6.83 35.99
N GLY A 157 63.99 -7.59 36.11
CA GLY A 157 64.34 -8.29 37.35
C GLY A 157 64.68 -7.32 38.49
N ALA A 158 64.44 -7.72 39.73
CA ALA A 158 64.85 -6.97 40.91
C ALA A 158 66.36 -7.11 41.15
N ASN A 159 67.02 -6.05 41.60
CA ASN A 159 68.43 -6.09 42.00
C ASN A 159 68.58 -6.86 43.33
N LEU A 160 69.66 -7.62 43.47
CA LEU A 160 69.99 -8.31 44.72
C LEU A 160 70.36 -7.30 45.83
N PRO A 161 69.89 -7.49 47.08
CA PRO A 161 70.33 -6.68 48.20
C PRO A 161 71.79 -6.95 48.58
N ALA A 162 72.37 -6.04 49.37
CA ALA A 162 73.74 -6.17 49.85
C ALA A 162 73.85 -7.26 50.93
N ALA A 163 74.83 -8.17 50.80
CA ALA A 163 75.03 -9.26 51.74
C ALA A 163 75.54 -8.77 53.11
N VAL A 164 74.94 -9.28 54.19
CA VAL A 164 75.33 -8.99 55.59
C VAL A 164 75.88 -10.25 56.25
N MET A 165 77.01 -10.15 56.96
CA MET A 165 77.65 -11.29 57.65
C MET A 165 76.86 -11.68 58.92
N PRO A 166 76.29 -12.90 59.02
CA PRO A 166 75.54 -13.33 60.20
C PRO A 166 76.45 -13.70 61.38
N LEU A 167 75.91 -13.64 62.61
CA LEU A 167 76.61 -14.09 63.83
C LEU A 167 76.61 -15.63 63.99
N TYR A 168 75.69 -16.33 63.33
CA TYR A 168 75.54 -17.79 63.41
C TYR A 168 76.38 -18.54 62.37
N ARG A 169 76.75 -19.79 62.67
CA ARG A 169 77.44 -20.67 61.73
C ARG A 169 76.51 -21.13 60.59
N PHE A 170 77.12 -21.51 59.47
CA PHE A 170 76.43 -21.86 58.23
C PHE A 170 75.22 -22.82 58.39
N PRO A 171 75.29 -23.94 59.13
CA PRO A 171 74.15 -24.86 59.24
C PRO A 171 72.90 -24.22 59.89
N VAL A 172 73.10 -23.31 60.84
CA VAL A 172 72.02 -22.65 61.58
C VAL A 172 71.36 -21.57 60.72
N ILE A 173 72.16 -20.74 60.04
CA ILE A 173 71.61 -19.70 59.15
C ILE A 173 70.96 -20.30 57.91
N LEU A 174 71.47 -21.42 57.40
CA LEU A 174 70.87 -22.15 56.27
C LEU A 174 69.47 -22.66 56.61
N GLU A 175 69.27 -23.22 57.80
CA GLU A 175 67.95 -23.70 58.22
C GLU A 175 66.97 -22.53 58.42
N SER A 176 67.43 -21.40 58.98
CA SER A 176 66.62 -20.18 59.06
C SER A 176 66.21 -19.65 57.68
N ALA A 177 67.15 -19.63 56.72
CA ALA A 177 66.87 -19.20 55.35
C ALA A 177 65.90 -20.16 54.64
N ARG A 178 66.07 -21.47 54.82
CA ARG A 178 65.15 -22.49 54.30
C ARG A 178 63.73 -22.30 54.85
N GLY A 179 63.59 -21.95 56.13
CA GLY A 179 62.31 -21.61 56.74
C GLY A 179 61.64 -20.40 56.07
N MET A 180 62.38 -19.30 55.86
CA MET A 180 61.87 -18.11 55.17
C MET A 180 61.47 -18.41 53.72
N VAL A 181 62.29 -19.15 52.97
CA VAL A 181 61.97 -19.56 51.60
C VAL A 181 60.73 -20.45 51.55
N SER A 182 60.55 -21.37 52.51
CA SER A 182 59.33 -22.19 52.61
C SER A 182 58.08 -21.36 52.88
N GLN A 183 58.19 -20.29 53.67
CA GLN A 183 57.07 -19.36 53.88
C GLN A 183 56.78 -18.54 52.61
N LEU A 184 57.82 -18.13 51.88
CA LEU A 184 57.68 -17.41 50.61
C LEU A 184 56.98 -18.28 49.54
N THR A 185 57.31 -19.57 49.44
CA THR A 185 56.63 -20.48 48.50
C THR A 185 55.15 -20.67 48.86
N GLN A 186 54.82 -20.73 50.15
CA GLN A 186 53.42 -20.75 50.60
C GLN A 186 52.67 -19.47 50.22
N PHE A 187 53.29 -18.29 50.39
CA PHE A 187 52.70 -17.02 49.93
C PHE A 187 52.57 -16.95 48.41
N GLY A 188 53.50 -17.50 47.65
CA GLY A 188 53.40 -17.59 46.19
C GLY A 188 52.22 -18.45 45.74
N GLY A 189 52.03 -19.62 46.37
CA GLY A 189 50.88 -20.50 46.09
C GLY A 189 49.54 -19.87 46.45
N THR A 190 49.44 -19.15 47.57
CA THR A 190 48.21 -18.46 47.97
C THR A 190 47.91 -17.25 47.09
N LEU A 191 48.94 -16.49 46.69
CA LEU A 191 48.80 -15.37 45.75
C LEU A 191 48.28 -15.85 44.41
N LEU A 192 48.86 -16.93 43.84
CA LEU A 192 48.40 -17.54 42.60
C LEU A 192 46.92 -17.95 42.68
N SER A 193 46.52 -18.65 43.74
CA SER A 193 45.13 -19.07 43.93
C SER A 193 44.16 -17.90 44.07
N ILE A 194 44.57 -16.80 44.73
CA ILE A 194 43.77 -15.58 44.83
C ILE A 194 43.61 -14.91 43.47
N THR A 195 44.67 -14.83 42.65
CA THR A 195 44.58 -14.30 41.29
C THR A 195 43.67 -15.12 40.39
N GLU A 196 43.77 -16.46 40.40
CA GLU A 196 42.90 -17.34 39.62
C GLU A 196 41.42 -17.17 40.01
N ARG A 197 41.14 -17.06 41.32
CA ARG A 197 39.78 -16.81 41.82
C ARG A 197 39.27 -15.42 41.44
N GLN A 198 40.13 -14.40 41.45
CA GLN A 198 39.78 -13.06 40.99
C GLN A 198 39.34 -13.08 39.52
N ASP A 199 40.13 -13.72 38.66
CA ASP A 199 39.87 -13.76 37.22
C ASP A 199 38.60 -14.58 36.92
N ALA A 200 38.37 -15.68 37.65
CA ALA A 200 37.12 -16.43 37.57
C ALA A 200 35.89 -15.60 37.96
N GLU A 201 35.98 -14.81 39.03
CA GLU A 201 34.91 -13.90 39.45
C GLU A 201 34.67 -12.75 38.45
N ALA A 202 35.75 -12.20 37.89
CA ALA A 202 35.65 -11.17 36.86
C ALA A 202 35.02 -11.70 35.56
N LEU A 203 35.34 -12.93 35.15
CA LEU A 203 34.70 -13.59 34.01
C LEU A 203 33.23 -13.90 34.29
N SER A 204 32.91 -14.39 35.48
CA SER A 204 31.52 -14.66 35.90
C SER A 204 30.65 -13.40 35.86
N GLU A 205 31.16 -12.27 36.37
CA GLU A 205 30.50 -10.96 36.29
C GLU A 205 30.30 -10.53 34.83
N LEU A 206 31.33 -10.66 33.98
CA LEU A 206 31.26 -10.30 32.55
C LEU A 206 30.22 -11.12 31.78
N LEU A 207 30.13 -12.43 32.04
CA LEU A 207 29.13 -13.28 31.39
C LEU A 207 27.71 -12.89 31.79
N GLN A 208 27.49 -12.49 33.04
CA GLN A 208 26.18 -12.03 33.51
C GLN A 208 25.80 -10.67 32.93
N THR A 209 26.74 -9.74 32.78
CA THR A 209 26.46 -8.44 32.15
C THR A 209 26.12 -8.61 30.67
N GLN A 210 26.90 -9.41 29.93
CA GLN A 210 26.61 -9.75 28.53
C GLN A 210 25.28 -10.50 28.39
N GLY A 211 24.99 -11.44 29.29
CA GLY A 211 23.71 -12.15 29.32
C GLY A 211 22.52 -11.22 29.53
N SER A 212 22.63 -10.23 30.41
CA SER A 212 21.58 -9.23 30.64
C SER A 212 21.31 -8.38 29.39
N GLU A 213 22.35 -7.94 28.69
CA GLU A 213 22.23 -7.19 27.44
C GLU A 213 21.56 -8.02 26.33
N LEU A 214 21.92 -9.31 26.19
CA LEU A 214 21.31 -10.21 25.24
C LEU A 214 19.82 -10.46 25.53
N VAL A 215 19.42 -10.56 26.80
CA VAL A 215 18.01 -10.70 27.17
C VAL A 215 17.21 -9.45 26.81
N LEU A 216 17.77 -8.25 27.01
CA LEU A 216 17.14 -7.00 26.57
C LEU A 216 16.91 -6.98 25.04
N GLN A 217 17.92 -7.39 24.27
CA GLN A 217 17.80 -7.51 22.81
C GLN A 217 16.75 -8.55 22.40
N SER A 218 16.67 -9.66 23.13
CA SER A 218 15.67 -10.71 22.91
C SER A 218 14.24 -10.21 23.18
N ILE A 219 14.02 -9.40 24.22
CA ILE A 219 12.73 -8.76 24.49
C ILE A 219 12.36 -7.78 23.37
N ALA A 220 13.32 -6.98 22.87
CA ALA A 220 13.09 -6.07 21.75
C ALA A 220 12.69 -6.82 20.47
N LEU A 221 13.33 -7.96 20.19
CA LEU A 221 12.95 -8.86 19.10
C LEU A 221 11.53 -9.41 19.29
N GLN A 222 11.18 -9.85 20.50
CA GLN A 222 9.84 -10.34 20.80
C GLN A 222 8.75 -9.27 20.64
N ASN A 223 9.05 -8.00 20.93
CA ASN A 223 8.12 -6.90 20.64
C ASN A 223 7.88 -6.72 19.14
N SER A 224 8.92 -6.92 18.30
CA SER A 224 8.76 -6.89 16.84
C SER A 224 7.87 -8.03 16.34
N VAL A 225 8.00 -9.23 16.93
CA VAL A 225 7.10 -10.37 16.64
C VAL A 225 5.65 -10.08 17.02
N LEU A 226 5.40 -9.40 18.15
CA LEU A 226 4.04 -8.97 18.51
C LEU A 226 3.47 -7.96 17.50
N SER A 227 4.30 -7.01 17.04
CA SER A 227 3.90 -6.05 16.01
C SER A 227 3.60 -6.72 14.67
N GLU A 228 4.32 -7.78 14.29
CA GLU A 228 4.05 -8.59 13.10
C GLU A 228 2.66 -9.26 13.19
N ILE A 229 2.35 -9.89 14.33
CA ILE A 229 1.04 -10.51 14.56
C ILE A 229 -0.09 -9.47 14.53
N ASP A 230 0.14 -8.28 15.08
CA ASP A 230 -0.83 -7.18 15.02
C ASP A 230 -1.03 -6.69 13.56
N ALA A 231 0.02 -6.66 12.74
CA ALA A 231 -0.09 -6.37 11.31
C ALA A 231 -0.85 -7.47 10.53
N ASP A 232 -0.55 -8.74 10.79
CA ASP A 232 -1.29 -9.89 10.23
C ASP A 232 -2.79 -9.80 10.55
N LYS A 233 -3.14 -9.37 11.77
CA LYS A 233 -4.53 -9.15 12.17
C LYS A 233 -5.18 -8.09 11.30
N THR A 234 -4.54 -6.96 11.06
CA THR A 234 -5.10 -5.90 10.19
C THR A 234 -5.32 -6.38 8.76
N ALA A 235 -4.42 -7.23 8.23
CA ALA A 235 -4.57 -7.82 6.89
C ALA A 235 -5.78 -8.77 6.82
N LEU A 236 -5.96 -9.63 7.84
CA LEU A 236 -7.11 -10.53 7.92
C LEU A 236 -8.43 -9.79 8.14
N GLU A 237 -8.44 -8.69 8.91
CA GLU A 237 -9.62 -7.84 9.07
C GLU A 237 -10.03 -7.17 7.75
N ALA A 238 -9.06 -6.72 6.94
CA ALA A 238 -9.34 -6.21 5.60
C ALA A 238 -9.89 -7.31 4.66
N ALA A 239 -9.33 -8.52 4.71
CA ALA A 239 -9.85 -9.66 3.97
C ALA A 239 -11.28 -10.02 4.39
N ARG A 240 -11.56 -10.00 5.70
CA ARG A 240 -12.90 -10.21 6.28
C ARG A 240 -13.89 -9.17 5.77
N SER A 241 -13.50 -7.89 5.77
CA SER A 241 -14.34 -6.80 5.26
C SER A 241 -14.68 -6.98 3.78
N GLY A 242 -13.70 -7.39 2.96
CA GLY A 242 -13.93 -7.72 1.55
C GLY A 242 -14.87 -8.90 1.34
N ALA A 243 -14.72 -9.97 2.12
CA ALA A 243 -15.62 -11.14 2.08
C ALA A 243 -17.04 -10.79 2.55
N GLN A 244 -17.17 -9.99 3.61
CA GLN A 244 -18.46 -9.50 4.12
C GLN A 244 -19.17 -8.64 3.06
N SER A 245 -18.45 -7.73 2.41
CA SER A 245 -19.02 -6.90 1.33
C SER A 245 -19.56 -7.74 0.17
N ARG A 246 -18.87 -8.83 -0.20
CA ARG A 246 -19.37 -9.79 -1.20
C ARG A 246 -20.63 -10.51 -0.71
N LEU A 247 -20.63 -10.96 0.53
CA LEU A 247 -21.78 -11.63 1.15
C LEU A 247 -23.02 -10.73 1.15
N ASP A 248 -22.88 -9.48 1.60
CA ASP A 248 -23.97 -8.51 1.64
C ASP A 248 -24.50 -8.20 0.23
N SER A 249 -23.60 -8.08 -0.74
CA SER A 249 -23.94 -7.82 -2.15
C SER A 249 -24.73 -8.98 -2.76
N TYR A 250 -24.25 -10.22 -2.63
CA TYR A 250 -24.95 -11.38 -3.17
C TYR A 250 -26.23 -11.73 -2.41
N THR A 251 -26.29 -11.43 -1.11
CA THR A 251 -27.53 -11.55 -0.33
C THR A 251 -28.60 -10.61 -0.89
N THR A 252 -28.24 -9.33 -1.09
CA THR A 252 -29.15 -8.33 -1.68
C THR A 252 -29.65 -8.76 -3.06
N LEU A 253 -28.75 -9.20 -3.95
CA LEU A 253 -29.11 -9.68 -5.29
C LEU A 253 -30.02 -10.91 -5.25
N TYR A 254 -29.72 -11.87 -4.37
CA TYR A 254 -30.49 -13.10 -4.24
C TYR A 254 -31.90 -12.87 -3.69
N ASP A 255 -32.05 -11.92 -2.76
CA ASP A 255 -33.32 -11.59 -2.10
C ASP A 255 -34.26 -10.78 -3.02
N GLU A 256 -33.70 -9.92 -3.88
CA GLU A 256 -34.48 -9.22 -4.91
C GLU A 256 -34.98 -10.16 -6.02
N ASP A 257 -34.17 -11.17 -6.39
CA ASP A 257 -34.41 -12.18 -7.44
C ASP A 257 -34.58 -11.60 -8.85
N ILE A 258 -35.74 -10.98 -9.09
CA ILE A 258 -36.11 -10.35 -10.36
C ILE A 258 -36.51 -8.91 -10.08
N ASN A 259 -35.79 -7.98 -10.70
CA ASN A 259 -36.04 -6.55 -10.53
C ASN A 259 -37.37 -6.13 -11.20
N THR A 260 -37.80 -4.90 -10.94
CA THR A 260 -39.07 -4.38 -11.47
C THR A 260 -39.12 -4.33 -13.00
N GLY A 261 -38.02 -3.96 -13.65
CA GLY A 261 -37.92 -3.92 -15.12
C GLY A 261 -37.96 -5.31 -15.75
N GLU A 262 -37.34 -6.31 -15.13
CA GLU A 262 -37.33 -7.70 -15.59
C GLU A 262 -38.73 -8.34 -15.45
N LYS A 263 -39.46 -8.02 -14.38
CA LYS A 263 -40.89 -8.38 -14.24
C LYS A 263 -41.74 -7.74 -15.33
N GLN A 264 -41.50 -6.47 -15.65
CA GLN A 264 -42.21 -5.77 -16.73
C GLN A 264 -41.89 -6.37 -18.10
N ALA A 265 -40.62 -6.68 -18.38
CA ALA A 265 -40.23 -7.36 -19.63
C ALA A 265 -40.94 -8.71 -19.79
N MET A 266 -41.04 -9.49 -18.71
CA MET A 266 -41.77 -10.76 -18.68
C MET A 266 -43.27 -10.57 -18.99
N ASN A 267 -43.87 -9.49 -18.50
CA ASN A 267 -45.27 -9.13 -18.79
C ASN A 267 -45.45 -8.66 -20.25
N LEU A 268 -44.50 -7.90 -20.80
CA LEU A 268 -44.54 -7.45 -22.19
C LEU A 268 -44.46 -8.63 -23.16
N TYR A 269 -43.65 -9.66 -22.88
CA TYR A 269 -43.66 -10.90 -23.67
C TYR A 269 -45.04 -11.58 -23.67
N LEU A 270 -45.69 -11.65 -22.50
CA LEU A 270 -47.04 -12.21 -22.39
C LEU A 270 -48.07 -11.39 -23.18
N SER A 271 -48.06 -10.06 -23.02
CA SER A 271 -48.95 -9.16 -23.76
C SER A 271 -48.72 -9.25 -25.27
N SER A 272 -47.47 -9.35 -25.72
CA SER A 272 -47.12 -9.50 -27.14
C SER A 272 -47.66 -10.80 -27.74
N SER A 273 -47.58 -11.92 -27.02
CA SER A 273 -48.16 -13.20 -27.47
C SER A 273 -49.68 -13.11 -27.61
N VAL A 274 -50.37 -12.49 -26.64
CA VAL A 274 -51.84 -12.32 -26.67
C VAL A 274 -52.30 -11.40 -27.80
N ILE A 275 -51.63 -10.26 -27.99
CA ILE A 275 -51.95 -9.31 -29.08
C ILE A 275 -51.69 -9.93 -30.45
N SER A 276 -50.61 -10.69 -30.60
CA SER A 276 -50.31 -11.38 -31.85
C SER A 276 -51.43 -12.38 -32.17
N ALA A 277 -51.84 -13.21 -31.22
CA ALA A 277 -52.89 -14.21 -31.42
C ALA A 277 -54.26 -13.61 -31.79
N SER A 278 -54.63 -12.46 -31.23
CA SER A 278 -55.92 -11.80 -31.52
C SER A 278 -55.98 -11.17 -32.92
N SER A 279 -54.83 -10.81 -33.50
CA SER A 279 -54.75 -10.23 -34.86
C SER A 279 -55.21 -11.19 -35.96
N THR A 280 -55.09 -12.50 -35.75
CA THR A 280 -55.54 -13.53 -36.72
C THR A 280 -57.02 -13.41 -37.06
N ALA A 281 -57.88 -13.09 -36.08
CA ALA A 281 -59.31 -12.92 -36.31
C ALA A 281 -59.60 -11.71 -37.21
N LEU A 282 -58.84 -10.62 -37.05
CA LEU A 282 -58.95 -9.42 -37.87
C LEU A 282 -58.46 -9.68 -39.31
N HIS A 283 -57.37 -10.42 -39.49
CA HIS A 283 -56.88 -10.82 -40.81
C HIS A 283 -57.88 -11.73 -41.56
N MET A 284 -58.52 -12.67 -40.85
CA MET A 284 -59.56 -13.53 -41.42
C MET A 284 -60.81 -12.75 -41.83
N ALA A 285 -61.26 -11.80 -40.99
CA ALA A 285 -62.39 -10.93 -41.31
C ALA A 285 -62.08 -10.00 -42.51
N GLY A 286 -60.90 -9.42 -42.56
CA GLY A 286 -60.43 -8.61 -43.70
C GLY A 286 -60.37 -9.42 -45.00
N ALA A 287 -59.90 -10.67 -44.94
CA ALA A 287 -59.88 -11.55 -46.10
C ALA A 287 -61.27 -11.92 -46.61
N ALA A 288 -62.27 -12.09 -45.71
CA ALA A 288 -63.65 -12.31 -46.11
C ALA A 288 -64.25 -11.09 -46.83
N LEU A 289 -63.89 -9.87 -46.43
CA LEU A 289 -64.30 -8.64 -47.10
C LEU A 289 -63.60 -8.46 -48.47
N ASP A 290 -62.32 -8.81 -48.58
CA ASP A 290 -61.53 -8.79 -49.83
C ASP A 290 -62.03 -9.78 -50.90
N MET A 291 -62.88 -10.74 -50.53
CA MET A 291 -63.56 -11.64 -51.47
C MET A 291 -64.80 -11.00 -52.11
N MET A 292 -65.28 -9.88 -51.60
CA MET A 292 -66.39 -9.15 -52.21
C MET A 292 -65.90 -8.34 -53.42
N PRO A 293 -66.69 -8.25 -54.51
CA PRO A 293 -66.33 -7.41 -55.65
C PRO A 293 -66.22 -5.93 -55.22
N ASN A 294 -65.20 -5.23 -55.70
CA ASN A 294 -65.01 -3.80 -55.43
C ASN A 294 -65.00 -2.94 -56.71
N ILE A 295 -65.10 -3.55 -57.89
CA ILE A 295 -65.25 -2.87 -59.18
C ILE A 295 -66.65 -3.14 -59.73
N TYR A 296 -67.38 -2.06 -60.02
CA TYR A 296 -68.76 -2.08 -60.54
C TYR A 296 -68.88 -1.19 -61.79
N GLY A 297 -69.81 -1.51 -62.70
CA GLY A 297 -70.05 -0.76 -63.95
C GLY A 297 -69.91 -1.64 -65.20
N LEU A 298 -69.27 -1.12 -66.27
CA LEU A 298 -69.05 -1.86 -67.53
C LEU A 298 -68.10 -3.06 -67.38
N ALA A 299 -67.33 -3.12 -66.28
CA ALA A 299 -66.60 -4.29 -65.82
C ALA A 299 -67.03 -4.61 -64.38
N VAL A 300 -67.33 -5.87 -64.08
CA VAL A 300 -67.70 -6.34 -62.74
C VAL A 300 -66.65 -7.34 -62.29
N GLY A 301 -66.04 -7.10 -61.12
CA GLY A 301 -64.99 -7.98 -60.60
C GLY A 301 -64.17 -7.37 -59.46
N GLY A 302 -62.92 -7.83 -59.35
CA GLY A 302 -61.95 -7.34 -58.36
C GLY A 302 -61.81 -8.19 -57.08
N ALA A 303 -62.59 -9.28 -56.95
CA ALA A 303 -62.50 -10.20 -55.81
C ALA A 303 -61.15 -10.93 -55.76
N ARG A 304 -60.55 -11.01 -54.57
CA ARG A 304 -59.26 -11.69 -54.36
C ARG A 304 -59.49 -13.13 -53.89
N TYR A 305 -59.60 -14.08 -54.83
CA TYR A 305 -59.86 -15.50 -54.49
C TYR A 305 -58.76 -16.17 -53.64
N GLY A 306 -57.52 -15.65 -53.67
CA GLY A 306 -56.43 -16.12 -52.80
C GLY A 306 -56.45 -15.54 -51.37
N ALA A 307 -57.37 -14.61 -51.05
CA ALA A 307 -57.34 -13.87 -49.78
C ALA A 307 -57.51 -14.78 -48.55
N LEU A 308 -58.40 -15.79 -48.60
CA LEU A 308 -58.58 -16.73 -47.49
C LEU A 308 -57.39 -17.66 -47.28
N LEU A 309 -56.78 -18.16 -48.37
CA LEU A 309 -55.56 -18.98 -48.27
C LEU A 309 -54.40 -18.17 -47.68
N ASN A 310 -54.26 -16.91 -48.10
CA ASN A 310 -53.26 -16.00 -47.55
C ASN A 310 -53.53 -15.66 -46.07
N ALA A 311 -54.78 -15.43 -45.67
CA ALA A 311 -55.15 -15.22 -44.27
C ALA A 311 -54.91 -16.47 -43.40
N GLY A 312 -55.16 -17.66 -43.95
CA GLY A 312 -54.81 -18.92 -43.29
C GLY A 312 -53.31 -19.08 -43.08
N ALA A 313 -52.49 -18.74 -44.09
CA ALA A 313 -51.03 -18.75 -43.99
C ALA A 313 -50.52 -17.72 -42.96
N ILE A 314 -51.07 -16.49 -42.97
CA ILE A 314 -50.79 -15.46 -41.95
C ILE A 314 -51.18 -15.94 -40.56
N GLY A 315 -52.32 -16.61 -40.41
CA GLY A 315 -52.76 -17.19 -39.14
C GLY A 315 -51.81 -18.28 -38.61
N MET A 316 -51.30 -19.16 -39.49
CA MET A 316 -50.27 -20.13 -39.13
C MET A 316 -48.95 -19.47 -38.74
N GLN A 317 -48.53 -18.42 -39.46
CA GLN A 317 -47.33 -17.64 -39.15
C GLN A 317 -47.45 -16.96 -37.77
N ILE A 318 -48.58 -16.29 -37.50
CA ILE A 318 -48.88 -15.66 -36.20
C ILE A 318 -48.91 -16.72 -35.09
N GLY A 319 -49.49 -17.89 -35.35
CA GLY A 319 -49.47 -19.01 -34.42
C GLY A 319 -48.04 -19.44 -34.07
N GLY A 320 -47.18 -19.58 -35.09
CA GLY A 320 -45.75 -19.85 -34.93
C GLY A 320 -45.03 -18.76 -34.13
N ASP A 321 -45.23 -17.48 -34.48
CA ASP A 321 -44.62 -16.35 -33.77
C ASP A 321 -45.08 -16.24 -32.31
N SER A 322 -46.35 -16.52 -32.02
CA SER A 322 -46.86 -16.56 -30.64
C SER A 322 -46.19 -17.68 -29.83
N THR A 323 -46.03 -18.88 -30.40
CA THR A 323 -45.30 -19.96 -29.73
C THR A 323 -43.82 -19.63 -29.50
N ARG A 324 -43.18 -18.93 -30.45
CA ARG A 324 -41.82 -18.42 -30.31
C ARG A 324 -41.71 -17.41 -29.17
N ILE A 325 -42.62 -16.44 -29.09
CA ILE A 325 -42.66 -15.45 -27.99
C ILE A 325 -42.82 -16.13 -26.64
N ALA A 326 -43.67 -17.17 -26.53
CA ALA A 326 -43.84 -17.93 -25.30
C ALA A 326 -42.57 -18.74 -24.93
N ALA A 327 -41.88 -19.30 -25.93
CA ALA A 327 -40.60 -19.99 -25.73
C ALA A 327 -39.51 -19.02 -25.28
N ASP A 328 -39.41 -17.83 -25.88
CA ASP A 328 -38.46 -16.79 -25.51
C ASP A 328 -38.72 -16.30 -24.07
N ARG A 329 -39.99 -16.12 -23.70
CA ARG A 329 -40.42 -15.79 -22.33
C ARG A 329 -39.93 -16.84 -21.34
N LEU A 330 -40.17 -18.12 -21.63
CA LEU A 330 -39.75 -19.23 -20.78
C LEU A 330 -38.23 -19.27 -20.66
N SER A 331 -37.51 -19.19 -21.79
CA SER A 331 -36.05 -19.12 -21.82
C SER A 331 -35.51 -17.98 -20.96
N GLN A 332 -36.12 -16.80 -21.04
CA GLN A 332 -35.72 -15.65 -20.23
C GLN A 332 -35.95 -15.90 -18.72
N SER A 333 -37.08 -16.50 -18.34
CA SER A 333 -37.34 -16.84 -16.93
C SER A 333 -36.37 -17.89 -16.39
N GLU A 334 -36.00 -18.87 -17.22
CA GLU A 334 -35.02 -19.89 -16.87
C GLU A 334 -33.60 -19.30 -16.75
N SER A 335 -33.26 -18.31 -17.57
CA SER A 335 -32.03 -17.54 -17.44
C SER A 335 -31.96 -16.79 -16.09
N TYR A 336 -33.04 -16.12 -15.68
CA TYR A 336 -33.10 -15.46 -14.36
C TYR A 336 -33.00 -16.46 -13.21
N ARG A 337 -33.67 -17.62 -13.32
CA ARG A 337 -33.59 -18.70 -12.33
C ARG A 337 -32.17 -19.24 -12.19
N ARG A 338 -31.48 -19.50 -13.31
CA ARG A 338 -30.07 -19.94 -13.33
C ARG A 338 -29.13 -18.89 -12.74
N ARG A 339 -29.36 -17.61 -13.07
CA ARG A 339 -28.60 -16.49 -12.50
C ARG A 339 -28.78 -16.41 -10.99
N ARG A 340 -30.00 -16.63 -10.48
CA ARG A 340 -30.25 -16.66 -9.04
C ARG A 340 -29.57 -17.84 -8.34
N GLN A 341 -29.55 -19.02 -8.98
CA GLN A 341 -28.79 -20.18 -8.48
C GLN A 341 -27.29 -19.88 -8.40
N GLU A 342 -26.73 -19.18 -9.40
CA GLU A 342 -25.35 -18.72 -9.35
C GLU A 342 -25.11 -17.74 -8.19
N TRP A 343 -26.02 -16.78 -7.97
CA TRP A 343 -25.95 -15.88 -6.83
C TRP A 343 -26.03 -16.61 -5.49
N GLU A 344 -26.86 -17.66 -5.39
CA GLU A 344 -26.92 -18.50 -4.20
C GLU A 344 -25.58 -19.18 -3.91
N ILE A 345 -24.95 -19.76 -4.93
CA ILE A 345 -23.63 -20.38 -4.83
C ILE A 345 -22.61 -19.32 -4.36
N GLN A 346 -22.58 -18.15 -4.98
CA GLN A 346 -21.62 -17.10 -4.63
C GLN A 346 -21.86 -16.51 -3.23
N ARG A 347 -23.13 -16.37 -2.81
CA ARG A 347 -23.48 -16.00 -1.44
C ARG A 347 -22.97 -17.03 -0.44
N ASN A 348 -23.21 -18.31 -0.70
CA ASN A 348 -22.78 -19.40 0.19
C ASN A 348 -21.25 -19.51 0.24
N ASN A 349 -20.56 -19.29 -0.89
CA ASN A 349 -19.09 -19.21 -0.94
C ASN A 349 -18.57 -18.07 -0.08
N ALA A 350 -19.12 -16.85 -0.24
CA ALA A 350 -18.74 -15.69 0.55
C ALA A 350 -19.02 -15.89 2.04
N GLN A 351 -20.14 -16.53 2.40
CA GLN A 351 -20.47 -16.86 3.79
C GLN A 351 -19.46 -17.84 4.39
N SER A 352 -19.08 -18.88 3.64
CA SER A 352 -18.05 -19.83 4.07
C SER A 352 -16.68 -19.16 4.21
N GLU A 353 -16.36 -18.22 3.32
CA GLU A 353 -15.11 -17.44 3.37
C GLU A 353 -15.06 -16.54 4.60
N VAL A 354 -16.15 -15.84 4.95
CA VAL A 354 -16.25 -15.06 6.20
C VAL A 354 -16.03 -15.96 7.41
N ASN A 355 -16.71 -17.11 7.46
CA ASN A 355 -16.57 -18.06 8.58
C ASN A 355 -15.13 -18.61 8.70
N GLN A 356 -14.47 -18.86 7.56
CA GLN A 356 -13.07 -19.30 7.53
C GLN A 356 -12.12 -18.22 8.06
N ILE A 357 -12.30 -16.97 7.63
CA ILE A 357 -11.47 -15.85 8.09
C ILE A 357 -11.72 -15.58 9.58
N ASP A 358 -12.95 -15.69 10.06
CA ASP A 358 -13.28 -15.57 11.48
C ASP A 358 -12.57 -16.65 12.32
N ALA A 359 -12.51 -17.89 11.83
CA ALA A 359 -11.74 -18.95 12.48
C ALA A 359 -10.22 -18.67 12.46
N GLN A 360 -9.70 -18.11 11.37
CA GLN A 360 -8.28 -17.70 11.28
C GLN A 360 -7.96 -16.56 12.26
N LEU A 361 -8.83 -15.56 12.39
CA LEU A 361 -8.70 -14.49 13.38
C LEU A 361 -8.72 -15.02 14.81
N ALA A 362 -9.60 -15.99 15.11
CA ALA A 362 -9.62 -16.66 16.41
C ALA A 362 -8.30 -17.42 16.67
N SER A 363 -7.77 -18.14 15.68
CA SER A 363 -6.47 -18.80 15.77
C SER A 363 -5.32 -17.81 15.97
N LEU A 364 -5.35 -16.67 15.27
CA LEU A 364 -4.36 -15.61 15.41
C LEU A 364 -4.41 -14.98 16.81
N ALA A 365 -5.60 -14.82 17.40
CA ALA A 365 -5.74 -14.35 18.77
C ALA A 365 -5.05 -15.28 19.78
N VAL A 366 -5.21 -16.60 19.62
CA VAL A 366 -4.49 -17.60 20.44
C VAL A 366 -2.98 -17.51 20.21
N ARG A 367 -2.52 -17.35 18.96
CA ARG A 367 -1.09 -17.16 18.65
C ARG A 367 -0.53 -15.91 19.33
N ARG A 368 -1.30 -14.81 19.33
CA ARG A 368 -0.94 -13.56 20.00
C ARG A 368 -0.83 -13.75 21.50
N GLU A 369 -1.78 -14.42 22.13
CA GLU A 369 -1.73 -14.75 23.56
C GLU A 369 -0.47 -15.56 23.90
N GLY A 370 -0.14 -16.58 23.09
CA GLY A 370 1.10 -17.34 23.22
C GLY A 370 2.36 -16.46 23.10
N ALA A 371 2.38 -15.52 22.15
CA ALA A 371 3.50 -14.59 21.97
C ALA A 371 3.63 -13.60 23.15
N VAL A 372 2.52 -13.19 23.78
CA VAL A 372 2.52 -12.38 25.00
C VAL A 372 3.06 -13.17 26.18
N LEU A 373 2.63 -14.43 26.36
CA LEU A 373 3.18 -15.31 27.40
C LEU A 373 4.69 -15.53 27.20
N GLN A 374 5.15 -15.70 25.97
CA GLN A 374 6.58 -15.80 25.64
C GLN A 374 7.34 -14.51 26.01
N LYS A 375 6.75 -13.33 25.78
CA LYS A 375 7.34 -12.07 26.23
C LYS A 375 7.45 -12.01 27.76
N THR A 376 6.39 -12.35 28.48
CA THR A 376 6.41 -12.39 29.95
C THR A 376 7.43 -13.40 30.47
N HIS A 377 7.63 -14.51 29.77
CA HIS A 377 8.69 -15.47 30.08
C HIS A 377 10.09 -14.83 29.93
N LEU A 378 10.34 -14.08 28.85
CA LEU A 378 11.60 -13.36 28.64
C LEU A 378 11.82 -12.24 29.69
N GLU A 379 10.78 -11.50 30.06
CA GLU A 379 10.82 -10.50 31.15
C GLU A 379 11.13 -11.16 32.50
N THR A 380 10.60 -12.37 32.73
CA THR A 380 10.94 -13.16 33.91
C THR A 380 12.41 -13.60 33.88
N GLN A 381 12.91 -14.05 32.73
CA GLN A 381 14.34 -14.36 32.57
C GLN A 381 15.22 -13.12 32.82
N GLN A 382 14.81 -11.94 32.33
CA GLN A 382 15.50 -10.68 32.61
C GLN A 382 15.60 -10.41 34.11
N SER A 383 14.49 -10.53 34.84
CA SER A 383 14.45 -10.36 36.29
C SER A 383 15.36 -11.38 37.00
N GLN A 384 15.37 -12.63 36.54
CA GLN A 384 16.26 -13.68 37.07
C GLN A 384 17.74 -13.38 36.80
N THR A 385 18.10 -12.96 35.59
CA THR A 385 19.48 -12.55 35.23
C THR A 385 19.91 -11.34 36.05
N GLN A 386 19.02 -10.36 36.25
CA GLN A 386 19.30 -9.20 37.10
C GLN A 386 19.49 -9.60 38.58
N ALA A 387 18.71 -10.56 39.08
CA ALA A 387 18.87 -11.09 40.43
C ALA A 387 20.21 -11.85 40.58
N GLN A 388 20.62 -12.64 39.59
CA GLN A 388 21.93 -13.31 39.56
C GLN A 388 23.09 -12.30 39.54
N MET A 389 23.00 -11.27 38.72
CA MET A 389 23.98 -10.19 38.66
C MET A 389 24.08 -9.46 40.02
N THR A 390 22.95 -9.11 40.61
CA THR A 390 22.88 -8.47 41.93
C THR A 390 23.49 -9.37 43.01
N PHE A 391 23.26 -10.68 42.95
CA PHE A 391 23.86 -11.65 43.86
C PHE A 391 25.40 -11.71 43.71
N LEU A 392 25.94 -11.77 42.49
CA LEU A 392 27.39 -11.77 42.25
C LEU A 392 28.07 -10.48 42.73
N GLN A 393 27.37 -9.35 42.64
CA GLN A 393 27.86 -8.06 43.14
C GLN A 393 27.83 -7.98 44.67
N ASN A 394 26.78 -8.50 45.31
CA ASN A 394 26.55 -8.38 46.75
C ASN A 394 27.19 -9.49 47.59
N LYS A 395 27.57 -10.63 47.01
CA LYS A 395 28.21 -11.72 47.76
C LYS A 395 29.54 -11.27 48.37
N PHE A 396 29.88 -11.79 49.54
CA PHE A 396 31.11 -11.44 50.23
C PHE A 396 32.37 -11.80 49.42
N THR A 397 32.39 -12.99 48.81
CA THR A 397 33.48 -13.45 47.94
C THR A 397 33.33 -12.91 46.51
N SER A 398 33.09 -11.61 46.37
CA SER A 398 32.99 -10.94 45.07
C SER A 398 34.38 -10.61 44.51
N LYS A 399 34.41 -10.19 43.25
CA LYS A 399 35.61 -9.64 42.60
C LYS A 399 36.31 -8.56 43.42
N ALA A 400 35.55 -7.71 44.14
CA ALA A 400 36.11 -6.64 44.97
C ALA A 400 36.95 -7.18 46.14
N LEU A 401 36.50 -8.27 46.79
CA LEU A 401 37.26 -8.92 47.86
C LEU A 401 38.57 -9.49 47.33
N TYR A 402 38.53 -10.25 46.23
CA TYR A 402 39.74 -10.86 45.66
C TYR A 402 40.71 -9.81 45.12
N ASN A 403 40.22 -8.71 44.54
CA ASN A 403 41.05 -7.55 44.19
C ASN A 403 41.78 -6.98 45.40
N TRP A 404 41.08 -6.79 46.53
CA TRP A 404 41.69 -6.29 47.75
C TRP A 404 42.69 -7.28 48.35
N LEU A 405 42.34 -8.56 48.43
CA LEU A 405 43.22 -9.63 48.93
C LEU A 405 44.49 -9.77 48.09
N ARG A 406 44.35 -9.76 46.76
CA ARG A 406 45.49 -9.77 45.83
C ARG A 406 46.39 -8.56 46.07
N GLY A 407 45.84 -7.35 46.15
CA GLY A 407 46.62 -6.14 46.36
C GLY A 407 47.39 -6.16 47.69
N LYS A 408 46.73 -6.59 48.77
CA LYS A 408 47.36 -6.73 50.10
C LYS A 408 48.42 -7.82 50.13
N LEU A 409 48.12 -9.01 49.62
CA LEU A 409 49.05 -10.13 49.63
C LEU A 409 50.22 -9.90 48.68
N ALA A 410 50.02 -9.27 47.53
CA ALA A 410 51.12 -8.89 46.62
C ALA A 410 52.10 -7.92 47.30
N ALA A 411 51.60 -6.95 48.06
CA ALA A 411 52.45 -6.03 48.83
C ALA A 411 53.26 -6.76 49.92
N ILE A 412 52.61 -7.69 50.66
CA ILE A 412 53.30 -8.53 51.66
C ILE A 412 54.32 -9.44 51.00
N TYR A 413 53.96 -10.10 49.90
CA TYR A 413 54.82 -11.02 49.16
C TYR A 413 56.08 -10.31 48.64
N TYR A 414 55.94 -9.10 48.10
CA TYR A 414 57.09 -8.30 47.64
C TYR A 414 58.04 -7.95 48.79
N GLN A 415 57.51 -7.45 49.91
CA GLN A 415 58.35 -7.13 51.08
C GLN A 415 58.98 -8.38 51.70
N PHE A 416 58.27 -9.51 51.72
CA PHE A 416 58.78 -10.76 52.26
C PHE A 416 59.83 -11.40 51.35
N TYR A 417 59.74 -11.20 50.03
CA TYR A 417 60.79 -11.55 49.09
C TYR A 417 62.10 -10.84 49.42
N ASP A 418 62.06 -9.52 49.66
CA ASP A 418 63.24 -8.73 50.05
C ASP A 418 63.88 -9.25 51.35
N LEU A 419 63.08 -9.71 52.31
CA LEU A 419 63.56 -10.32 53.56
C LEU A 419 64.13 -11.73 53.38
N ALA A 420 63.60 -12.52 52.43
CA ALA A 420 64.05 -13.89 52.18
C ALA A 420 65.32 -13.95 51.32
N VAL A 421 65.58 -12.90 50.52
CA VAL A 421 66.77 -12.77 49.67
C VAL A 421 67.93 -12.00 50.33
N SER A 422 67.64 -11.21 51.37
CA SER A 422 68.63 -10.58 52.26
C SER A 422 69.31 -11.59 53.17
#